data_AF-A0A4W2G6C3-F1
#
_entry.id   AF-A0A4W2G6C3-F1
#
_cell.length_a   1.000
_cell.length_b   1.000
_cell.length_c   1.000
_cell.angle_alpha   90.00
_cell.angle_beta   90.00
_cell.angle_gamma   90.00
#
_symmetry.space_group_name_H-M   'P 1'
#
loop_
_entity.id
_entity.type
_entity.pdbx_description
1 polymer ?
#
loop_
_entity_poly.entity_id
_entity_poly.type
_entity_poly.pdbx_seq_one_letter_code
_entity_poly.pdbx_strand_id
1 'polypeptide(L)'
;MAKEEPPSTSKDLQELQRKLSLLIASVQSNSKVVSFMKSPVGQYLDRHPFLTLTLLVFVALSAVPVGFFLLLVVLTSLAAFVGVILLEGCC
;
A
#
# COMPACT_ATOMS: atom_id res chain seq x y z
N MET A 1 -26.22 26.24 24.69
CA MET A 1 -25.46 25.18 24.00
C MET A 1 -24.68 25.85 22.87
N ALA A 2 -23.37 26.02 23.05
CA ALA A 2 -22.51 26.71 22.09
C ALA A 2 -22.20 25.77 20.91
N LYS A 3 -22.37 26.30 19.71
CA LYS A 3 -22.31 25.59 18.43
C LYS A 3 -20.85 25.28 18.10
N GLU A 4 -20.57 24.01 17.88
CA GLU A 4 -19.24 23.45 17.59
C GLU A 4 -18.61 24.12 16.37
N GLU A 5 -17.35 24.53 16.50
CA GLU A 5 -16.48 24.92 15.38
C GLU A 5 -15.98 23.66 14.67
N PRO A 6 -16.20 23.51 13.35
CA PRO A 6 -15.12 22.97 12.52
C PRO A 6 -15.08 23.60 11.10
N PRO A 7 -14.70 24.89 10.94
CA PRO A 7 -14.40 25.46 9.63
C PRO A 7 -12.91 25.40 9.25
N SER A 8 -12.03 24.92 10.13
CA SER A 8 -10.57 24.87 9.93
C SER A 8 -10.10 23.59 9.23
N THR A 9 -10.69 22.44 9.54
CA THR A 9 -10.31 21.13 8.97
C THR A 9 -10.66 21.00 7.49
N SER A 10 -11.76 21.61 7.05
CA SER A 10 -12.17 21.62 5.63
C SER A 10 -11.22 22.42 4.74
N LYS A 11 -10.67 23.53 5.25
CA LYS A 11 -9.70 24.36 4.53
C LYS A 11 -8.35 23.66 4.36
N ASP A 12 -7.90 22.96 5.41
CA ASP A 12 -6.65 22.19 5.36
C ASP A 12 -6.76 20.99 4.40
N LEU A 13 -7.87 20.26 4.42
CA LEU A 13 -8.14 19.21 3.43
C LEU A 13 -8.19 19.74 2.00
N GLN A 14 -8.77 20.93 1.79
CA GLN A 14 -8.84 21.55 0.47
C GLN A 14 -7.45 21.94 -0.05
N GLU A 15 -6.57 22.43 0.84
CA GLU A 15 -5.17 22.71 0.51
C GLU A 15 -4.37 21.43 0.23
N LEU A 16 -4.58 20.38 1.03
CA LEU A 16 -3.98 19.06 0.83
C LEU A 16 -4.40 18.48 -0.53
N GLN A 17 -5.69 18.59 -0.87
CA GLN A 17 -6.23 18.16 -2.15
C GLN A 17 -5.63 18.96 -3.32
N ARG A 18 -5.40 20.27 -3.13
CA ARG A 18 -4.73 21.13 -4.11
C ARG A 18 -3.27 20.72 -4.32
N LYS A 19 -2.54 20.46 -3.24
CA LYS A 19 -1.17 19.95 -3.27
C LYS A 19 -1.06 18.57 -3.91
N LEU A 20 -1.99 17.68 -3.60
CA LEU A 20 -2.07 16.36 -4.22
C LEU A 20 -2.35 16.47 -5.72
N SER A 21 -3.29 17.32 -6.15
CA SER A 21 -3.54 17.57 -7.57
C SER A 21 -2.31 18.12 -8.30
N LEU A 22 -1.56 19.03 -7.67
CA LEU A 22 -0.31 19.54 -8.23
C LEU A 22 0.76 18.44 -8.33
N LEU A 23 0.85 17.58 -7.31
CA LEU A 23 1.79 16.46 -7.31
C LEU A 23 1.41 15.41 -8.36
N ILE A 24 0.14 15.08 -8.51
CA ILE A 24 -0.38 14.17 -9.53
C ILE A 24 -0.10 14.73 -10.93
N ALA A 25 -0.34 16.03 -11.15
CA ALA A 25 0.00 16.68 -12.42
C ALA A 25 1.51 16.65 -12.71
N SER A 26 2.35 16.80 -11.69
CA SER A 26 3.81 16.67 -11.79
C SER A 26 4.27 15.23 -12.08
N VAL A 27 3.58 14.24 -11.51
CA VAL A 27 3.84 12.82 -11.77
C VAL A 27 3.35 12.43 -13.18
N GLN A 28 2.22 12.98 -13.64
CA GLN A 28 1.72 12.78 -15.01
C GLN A 28 2.55 13.50 -16.06
N SER A 29 3.18 14.63 -15.74
CA SER A 29 4.09 15.32 -16.67
C SER A 29 5.43 14.59 -16.83
N ASN A 30 5.74 13.64 -15.95
CA ASN A 30 6.90 12.78 -16.09
C ASN A 30 6.66 11.71 -17.18
N SER A 31 7.43 11.82 -18.27
CA SER A 31 7.36 10.92 -19.44
C SER A 31 7.48 9.43 -19.09
N LYS A 32 8.19 9.10 -18.01
CA LYS A 32 8.34 7.72 -17.52
C LYS A 32 7.02 7.12 -17.05
N VAL A 33 6.18 7.88 -16.35
CA VAL A 33 4.90 7.39 -15.79
C VAL A 33 3.85 7.23 -16.89
N VAL A 34 3.85 8.17 -17.85
CA VAL A 34 3.04 8.07 -19.07
C VAL A 34 3.45 6.88 -19.92
N SER A 35 4.75 6.58 -20.03
CA SER A 35 5.23 5.40 -20.75
C SER A 35 4.83 4.09 -20.07
N PHE A 36 4.72 4.09 -18.74
CA PHE A 36 4.29 2.93 -17.97
C PHE A 36 2.78 2.70 -18.10
N MET A 37 1.96 3.76 -18.09
CA MET A 37 0.52 3.67 -18.41
C MET A 37 0.25 3.26 -19.87
N LYS A 38 1.10 3.69 -20.81
CA LYS A 38 1.04 3.27 -22.22
C LYS A 38 1.64 1.89 -22.50
N SER A 39 2.25 1.25 -21.51
CA SER A 39 2.78 -0.09 -21.67
C SER A 39 1.65 -1.12 -21.83
N PRO A 40 1.92 -2.30 -22.42
CA PRO A 40 0.90 -3.34 -22.62
C PRO A 40 0.14 -3.68 -21.34
N VAL A 41 0.82 -3.66 -20.18
CA VAL A 41 0.21 -3.93 -18.87
C VAL A 41 -0.73 -2.79 -18.44
N GLY A 42 -0.36 -1.53 -18.64
CA GLY A 42 -1.22 -0.37 -18.35
C GLY A 42 -2.44 -0.29 -19.27
N GLN A 43 -2.25 -0.59 -20.56
CA GLN A 43 -3.33 -0.61 -21.54
C GLN A 43 -4.27 -1.82 -21.38
N TYR A 44 -3.78 -2.94 -20.82
CA TYR A 44 -4.60 -4.11 -20.49
C TYR A 44 -5.46 -3.88 -19.25
N LEU A 45 -4.94 -3.16 -18.25
CA LEU A 45 -5.71 -2.72 -17.07
C LEU A 45 -6.76 -1.65 -17.42
N ASP A 46 -6.44 -0.73 -18.35
CA ASP A 46 -7.37 0.32 -18.81
C ASP A 46 -8.51 -0.24 -19.67
N ARG A 47 -8.22 -1.23 -20.52
CA ARG A 47 -9.18 -1.83 -21.45
C ARG A 47 -10.16 -2.82 -20.80
N HIS A 48 -9.86 -3.32 -19.60
CA HIS A 48 -10.73 -4.23 -18.85
C HIS A 48 -10.82 -3.86 -17.35
N PRO A 49 -11.79 -3.01 -16.95
CA PRO A 49 -11.98 -2.61 -15.55
C PRO A 49 -12.23 -3.81 -14.61
N PHE A 50 -12.80 -4.91 -15.13
CA PHE A 50 -12.99 -6.16 -14.37
C PHE A 50 -11.67 -6.85 -14.03
N LEU A 51 -10.69 -6.88 -14.95
CA LEU A 51 -9.40 -7.53 -14.71
C LEU A 51 -8.61 -6.78 -13.63
N THR A 52 -8.61 -5.45 -13.70
CA THR A 52 -8.01 -4.57 -12.68
C THR A 52 -8.66 -4.79 -11.32
N LEU A 53 -10.00 -4.81 -11.27
CA LEU A 53 -10.74 -5.05 -10.03
C LEU A 53 -10.45 -6.45 -9.46
N THR A 54 -10.47 -7.49 -10.29
CA THR A 54 -10.18 -8.86 -9.87
C THR A 54 -8.75 -8.98 -9.34
N LEU A 55 -7.76 -8.37 -9.98
CA LEU A 55 -6.38 -8.41 -9.54
C LEU A 55 -6.19 -7.66 -8.21
N LEU A 56 -6.83 -6.49 -8.06
CA LEU A 56 -6.82 -5.72 -6.82
C LEU A 56 -7.43 -6.52 -5.66
N VAL A 57 -8.61 -7.10 -5.89
CA VAL A 57 -9.32 -7.93 -4.91
C VAL A 57 -8.52 -9.18 -4.59
N PHE A 58 -7.89 -9.82 -5.58
CA PHE A 58 -7.03 -10.98 -5.38
C PHE A 58 -5.80 -10.64 -4.53
N VAL A 59 -5.11 -9.54 -4.83
CA VAL A 59 -3.96 -9.08 -4.04
C VAL A 59 -4.41 -8.75 -2.61
N ALA A 60 -5.49 -7.99 -2.44
CA ALA A 60 -6.02 -7.63 -1.13
C ALA A 60 -6.42 -8.87 -0.30
N LEU A 61 -7.11 -9.84 -0.92
CA LEU A 61 -7.53 -11.08 -0.27
C LEU A 61 -6.35 -12.03 0.00
N SER A 62 -5.33 -12.05 -0.86
CA SER A 62 -4.13 -12.88 -0.69
C SER A 62 -3.14 -12.29 0.32
N ALA A 63 -3.15 -10.98 0.53
CA ALA A 63 -2.25 -10.31 1.46
C ALA A 63 -2.47 -10.78 2.90
N VAL A 64 -3.72 -11.10 3.27
CA VAL A 64 -4.07 -11.62 4.59
C VAL A 64 -3.44 -13.01 4.86
N PRO A 65 -3.70 -14.07 4.07
CA PRO A 65 -3.10 -15.37 4.29
C PRO A 65 -1.58 -15.37 4.07
N VAL A 66 -1.07 -14.65 3.08
CA VAL A 66 0.39 -14.58 2.81
C VAL A 66 1.11 -13.83 3.92
N GLY A 67 0.58 -12.68 4.36
CA GLY A 67 1.15 -11.91 5.46
C GLY A 67 1.13 -12.71 6.77
N PHE A 68 0.04 -13.40 7.06
CA PHE A 68 -0.06 -14.27 8.22
C PHE A 68 0.97 -15.40 8.18
N PHE A 69 1.14 -16.05 7.03
CA PHE A 69 2.14 -17.11 6.85
C PHE A 69 3.56 -16.59 7.07
N LEU A 70 3.92 -15.46 6.44
CA LEU A 70 5.24 -14.85 6.61
C LEU A 70 5.50 -14.45 8.06
N LEU A 71 4.49 -13.93 8.75
CA LEU A 71 4.61 -13.55 10.16
C LEU A 71 4.88 -14.77 11.04
N LEU A 72 4.17 -15.88 10.82
CA LEU A 72 4.44 -17.14 11.53
C LEU A 72 5.84 -17.67 11.25
N VAL A 73 6.28 -17.68 10.00
CA VAL A 73 7.64 -18.13 9.64
C VAL A 73 8.71 -17.31 10.36
N VAL A 74 8.56 -15.98 10.40
CA VAL A 74 9.51 -15.11 11.11
C VAL A 74 9.48 -15.38 12.62
N LEU A 75 8.29 -15.52 13.23
CA LEU A 75 8.16 -15.85 14.65
C LEU A 75 8.80 -17.20 14.98
N THR A 76 8.53 -18.23 14.19
CA THR A 76 9.10 -19.57 14.39
C THR A 76 10.61 -19.55 14.18
N SER A 77 11.12 -18.83 13.18
CA SER A 77 12.55 -18.67 12.98
C SER A 77 13.20 -17.97 14.17
N LEU A 78 12.60 -16.89 14.69
CA LEU A 78 13.10 -16.16 15.84
C LEU A 78 13.10 -17.03 17.09
N ALA A 79 12.02 -17.79 17.33
CA ALA A 79 11.94 -18.73 18.43
C ALA A 79 12.99 -19.84 18.32
N ALA A 80 13.24 -20.35 17.11
CA ALA A 80 14.30 -21.32 16.87
C ALA A 80 15.70 -20.72 17.12
N PHE A 81 15.97 -19.50 16.67
CA PHE A 81 17.22 -18.80 16.96
C PHE A 81 17.43 -18.59 18.46
N VAL A 82 16.42 -18.09 19.16
CA VAL A 82 16.48 -17.93 20.64
C VAL A 82 16.67 -19.29 21.31
N GLY A 83 15.99 -20.33 20.82
CA GLY A 83 16.12 -21.70 21.31
C GLY A 83 17.54 -22.24 21.16
N VAL A 84 18.16 -22.05 20.00
CA VAL A 84 19.56 -22.44 19.73
C VAL A 84 20.52 -21.65 20.62
N ILE A 85 20.33 -20.33 20.74
CA ILE A 85 21.18 -19.48 21.59
C ILE A 85 21.07 -19.89 23.06
N LEU A 86 19.88 -20.21 23.56
CA LEU A 86 19.68 -20.71 24.93
C LEU A 86 20.32 -22.09 25.13
N LEU A 87 20.22 -22.99 24.16
CA LEU A 87 20.82 -24.33 24.25
C LEU A 87 22.36 -24.27 24.21
N GLU A 88 22.92 -23.41 23.36
CA GLU A 88 24.37 -23.28 23.18
C GLU A 88 25.01 -22.40 24.27
N GLY A 89 24.28 -21.42 24.81
CA GLY A 89 24.75 -20.54 25.89
C GLY A 89 24.52 -21.05 27.33
N CYS A 90 23.87 -22.21 27.50
CA CYS A 90 23.63 -22.84 28.81
C CYS A 90 24.59 -24.02 29.10
N CYS A 91 25.63 -24.19 28.29
CA CYS A 91 26.77 -25.07 28.58
C CYS A 91 27.95 -24.29 29.19
#